data_AF-A0A929W507-F1
#
_entry.id   AF-A0A929W507-F1
#
_cell.length_a   1.000
_cell.length_b   1.000
_cell.length_c   1.000
_cell.angle_alpha   90.00
_cell.angle_beta   90.00
_cell.angle_gamma   90.00
#
_symmetry.space_group_name_H-M   'P 1'
#
loop_
_entity.id
_entity.type
_entity.pdbx_description
1 polymer ?
#
loop_
_entity_poly.entity_id
_entity_poly.type
_entity_poly.pdbx_seq_one_letter_code
_entity_poly.pdbx_strand_id
1 'polypeptide(L)'
;YNATDEPANLLLTTTESRLARTAPTDKFGATWGVVDEVFAKKGIEGGGDYEKMNFVGHYLFTSSPSPVKEGFYMAKFDEISSSESTGSKPRELYVTNVLLTVDEVLLNRMEAHAMRKDYNRAIDDLSEYLQGKFGFMPAVERSVYTTTDRANYNLISPTYGLTLKQLALVKTILDFRRKEFFEEGLRWFDIRRFHLSVRRSSKSRYYFPLEKEDPRKVLQIPAQAIERGLRPNPRERNAPQR
;
A
#
# COMPACT_ATOMS: atom_id res chain seq x y z
N TYR A 1 -10.07 -22.02 -2.53
CA TYR A 1 -10.60 -22.14 -1.15
C TYR A 1 -12.13 -22.12 -1.27
N ASN A 2 -12.78 -23.29 -1.24
CA ASN A 2 -14.19 -23.44 -1.70
C ASN A 2 -15.06 -24.34 -0.79
N ALA A 3 -14.71 -24.55 0.48
CA ALA A 3 -15.47 -25.45 1.37
C ALA A 3 -16.06 -24.68 2.56
N THR A 4 -17.36 -24.80 2.80
CA THR A 4 -18.11 -24.07 3.85
C THR A 4 -17.85 -24.59 5.27
N ASP A 5 -17.23 -25.75 5.39
CA ASP A 5 -16.95 -26.51 6.60
C ASP A 5 -15.51 -26.32 7.11
N GLU A 6 -14.62 -25.73 6.31
CA GLU A 6 -13.26 -25.42 6.71
C GLU A 6 -13.16 -23.93 7.07
N PRO A 7 -13.16 -23.54 8.36
CA PRO A 7 -13.01 -22.14 8.73
C PRO A 7 -11.65 -21.62 8.28
N ALA A 8 -11.63 -20.62 7.41
CA ALA A 8 -10.41 -19.89 7.09
C ALA A 8 -10.58 -18.39 7.26
N ASN A 9 -9.42 -17.78 7.47
CA ASN A 9 -9.21 -16.37 7.75
C ASN A 9 -8.68 -15.61 6.52
N LEU A 10 -8.73 -16.23 5.34
CA LEU A 10 -8.24 -15.69 4.07
C LEU A 10 -9.31 -15.83 2.98
N LEU A 11 -9.46 -14.80 2.14
CA LEU A 11 -10.27 -14.87 0.93
C LEU A 11 -9.35 -14.80 -0.29
N LEU A 12 -9.27 -15.89 -1.05
CA LEU A 12 -8.48 -15.98 -2.27
C LEU A 12 -9.41 -16.12 -3.48
N THR A 13 -9.12 -15.39 -4.55
CA THR A 13 -9.83 -15.53 -5.83
C THR A 13 -8.85 -15.70 -6.96
N THR A 14 -9.23 -16.47 -7.97
CA THR A 14 -8.44 -16.65 -9.18
C THR A 14 -9.11 -15.91 -10.33
N THR A 15 -8.35 -15.08 -11.06
CA THR A 15 -8.87 -14.28 -12.19
C THR A 15 -7.97 -14.42 -13.40
N GLU A 16 -8.56 -14.42 -14.61
CA GLU A 16 -7.77 -14.40 -15.84
C GLU A 16 -6.91 -13.12 -15.88
N SER A 17 -5.59 -13.28 -15.88
CA SER A 17 -4.64 -12.18 -15.82
C SER A 17 -3.25 -12.63 -16.27
N ARG A 18 -2.49 -11.70 -16.82
CA ARG A 18 -1.08 -11.90 -17.20
C ARG A 18 -0.10 -11.25 -16.23
N LEU A 19 -0.59 -10.80 -15.06
CA LEU A 19 0.18 -10.00 -14.12
C LEU A 19 1.50 -10.65 -13.74
N ALA A 20 1.51 -11.96 -13.46
CA ALA A 20 2.70 -12.73 -13.14
C ALA A 20 3.80 -12.67 -14.23
N ARG A 21 3.41 -12.62 -15.51
CA ARG A 21 4.36 -12.49 -16.64
C ARG A 21 4.82 -11.06 -16.88
N THR A 22 3.96 -10.08 -16.60
CA THR A 22 4.26 -8.66 -16.88
C THR A 22 5.01 -7.98 -15.75
N ALA A 23 4.75 -8.34 -14.49
CA ALA A 23 5.37 -7.73 -13.32
C ALA A 23 6.92 -7.74 -13.36
N PRO A 24 7.59 -8.82 -13.81
CA PRO A 24 9.05 -8.85 -13.91
C PRO A 24 9.65 -7.83 -14.88
N THR A 25 8.88 -7.32 -15.84
CA THR A 25 9.40 -6.46 -16.92
C THR A 25 8.62 -5.15 -17.08
N ASP A 26 7.78 -4.80 -16.09
CA ASP A 26 6.99 -3.58 -16.17
C ASP A 26 7.89 -2.34 -16.18
N LYS A 27 7.69 -1.48 -17.19
CA LYS A 27 8.42 -0.22 -17.37
C LYS A 27 8.28 0.71 -16.17
N PHE A 28 7.13 0.67 -15.50
CA PHE A 28 6.85 1.47 -14.32
C PHE A 28 6.79 0.64 -13.03
N GLY A 29 7.36 -0.57 -13.07
CA GLY A 29 7.48 -1.47 -11.93
C GLY A 29 8.46 -0.96 -10.87
N ALA A 30 8.54 -1.71 -9.78
CA ALA A 30 9.43 -1.41 -8.68
C ALA A 30 10.91 -1.59 -9.09
N THR A 31 11.76 -0.71 -8.58
CA THR A 31 13.21 -0.83 -8.68
C THR A 31 13.78 -1.15 -7.31
N TRP A 32 15.03 -1.60 -7.25
CA TRP A 32 15.71 -1.82 -5.98
C TRP A 32 15.68 -0.58 -5.07
N GLY A 33 15.86 0.62 -5.64
CA GLY A 33 15.78 1.87 -4.88
C GLY A 33 14.39 2.16 -4.30
N VAL A 34 13.31 1.79 -5.00
CA VAL A 34 11.94 1.90 -4.48
C VAL A 34 11.72 0.91 -3.34
N VAL A 35 12.16 -0.34 -3.51
CA VAL A 35 12.02 -1.37 -2.47
C VAL A 35 12.81 -0.98 -1.23
N ASP A 36 14.04 -0.51 -1.37
CA ASP A 36 14.86 -0.01 -0.26
C ASP A 36 14.20 1.16 0.48
N GLU A 37 13.62 2.13 -0.24
CA GLU A 37 12.87 3.25 0.38
C GLU A 37 11.65 2.77 1.19
N VAL A 38 10.91 1.77 0.68
CA VAL A 38 9.66 1.32 1.30
C VAL A 38 9.90 0.34 2.43
N PHE A 39 10.83 -0.59 2.24
CA PHE A 39 11.02 -1.77 3.10
C PHE A 39 12.23 -1.67 4.02
N ALA A 40 13.21 -0.82 3.75
CA ALA A 40 14.45 -0.76 4.55
C ALA A 40 14.71 0.56 5.28
N LYS A 41 13.97 1.62 4.96
CA LYS A 41 14.26 2.98 5.47
C LYS A 41 13.20 3.54 6.42
N LYS A 42 12.27 2.71 6.90
CA LYS A 42 11.15 3.17 7.72
C LYS A 42 10.81 2.21 8.85
N GLY A 43 10.51 2.77 10.02
CA GLY A 43 10.10 2.05 11.22
C GLY A 43 9.41 2.95 12.23
N ILE A 44 9.84 2.86 13.49
CA ILE A 44 9.27 3.59 14.63
C ILE A 44 10.09 4.88 14.83
N GLU A 45 9.51 6.03 14.53
CA GLU A 45 10.16 7.34 14.69
C GLU A 45 10.62 7.57 16.13
N GLY A 46 11.90 7.93 16.33
CA GLY A 46 12.48 8.09 17.67
C GLY A 46 12.76 6.76 18.40
N GLY A 47 12.58 5.62 17.74
CA GLY A 47 12.83 4.28 18.29
C GLY A 47 14.28 3.82 18.26
N GLY A 48 15.25 4.71 18.03
CA GLY A 48 16.67 4.35 17.92
C GLY A 48 16.91 3.38 16.76
N ASP A 49 17.42 2.18 17.06
CA ASP A 49 17.70 1.13 16.06
C ASP A 49 16.44 0.70 15.28
N TYR A 50 15.25 0.92 15.85
CA TYR A 50 13.97 0.59 15.20
C TYR A 50 13.44 1.71 14.28
N GLU A 51 14.14 2.84 14.14
CA GLU A 51 13.69 3.95 13.29
C GLU A 51 13.77 3.62 11.80
N LYS A 52 14.73 2.79 11.40
CA LYS A 52 14.97 2.36 10.02
C LYS A 52 15.20 0.86 9.94
N MET A 53 14.13 0.11 10.13
CA MET A 53 14.16 -1.35 10.08
C MET A 53 14.21 -1.88 8.64
N ASN A 54 14.98 -2.95 8.44
CA ASN A 54 15.09 -3.64 7.16
C ASN A 54 14.18 -4.87 7.11
N PHE A 55 13.09 -4.75 6.34
CA PHE A 55 12.12 -5.82 6.14
C PHE A 55 12.25 -6.52 4.78
N VAL A 56 13.19 -6.14 3.92
CA VAL A 56 13.27 -6.67 2.53
C VAL A 56 13.32 -8.20 2.52
N GLY A 57 14.10 -8.81 3.41
CA GLY A 57 14.25 -10.27 3.52
C GLY A 57 13.02 -11.03 4.02
N HIS A 58 11.99 -10.34 4.54
CA HIS A 58 10.73 -10.95 4.96
C HIS A 58 9.70 -11.03 3.83
N TYR A 59 9.98 -10.46 2.66
CA TYR A 59 9.12 -10.49 1.49
C TYR A 59 9.84 -11.17 0.32
N LEU A 60 9.06 -11.76 -0.59
CA LEU A 60 9.57 -12.53 -1.73
C LEU A 60 9.96 -11.60 -2.89
N PHE A 61 10.99 -10.79 -2.71
CA PHE A 61 11.53 -9.95 -3.78
C PHE A 61 12.53 -10.70 -4.67
N THR A 62 12.53 -10.38 -5.97
CA THR A 62 13.47 -10.94 -6.94
C THR A 62 13.81 -9.93 -8.03
N SER A 63 14.98 -10.11 -8.65
CA SER A 63 15.46 -9.25 -9.73
C SER A 63 14.72 -9.52 -11.03
N SER A 64 14.43 -8.46 -11.75
CA SER A 64 13.90 -8.54 -13.10
C SER A 64 14.88 -9.24 -14.06
N PRO A 65 14.38 -10.02 -15.03
CA PRO A 65 15.23 -10.60 -16.06
C PRO A 65 15.75 -9.53 -17.03
N SER A 66 16.85 -9.86 -17.72
CA SER A 66 17.37 -9.06 -18.84
C SER A 66 16.27 -8.82 -19.89
N PRO A 67 16.14 -7.61 -20.46
CA PRO A 67 17.07 -6.47 -20.40
C PRO A 67 16.82 -5.47 -19.25
N VAL A 68 15.89 -5.74 -18.34
CA VAL A 68 15.54 -4.81 -17.25
C VAL A 68 16.55 -4.93 -16.11
N LYS A 69 17.50 -4.00 -16.05
CA LYS A 69 18.65 -4.10 -15.11
C LYS A 69 18.34 -3.69 -13.67
N GLU A 70 17.46 -2.71 -13.47
CA GLU A 70 17.19 -2.11 -12.15
C GLU A 70 15.87 -2.60 -11.53
N GLY A 71 15.11 -3.41 -12.26
CA GLY A 71 13.82 -3.90 -11.82
C GLY A 71 13.98 -4.90 -10.68
N PHE A 72 13.16 -4.72 -9.64
CA PHE A 72 13.14 -5.56 -8.45
C PHE A 72 11.69 -5.65 -7.99
N TYR A 73 11.05 -6.78 -8.27
CA TYR A 73 9.61 -6.97 -8.12
C TYR A 73 9.30 -7.98 -7.02
N MET A 74 8.09 -7.93 -6.49
CA MET A 74 7.65 -8.90 -5.49
C MET A 74 7.00 -10.09 -6.22
N ALA A 75 7.55 -11.29 -6.06
CA ALA A 75 7.00 -12.52 -6.61
C ALA A 75 5.80 -13.02 -5.79
N LYS A 76 4.81 -12.13 -5.57
CA LYS A 76 3.58 -12.40 -4.80
C LYS A 76 2.51 -13.09 -5.65
N PHE A 77 2.51 -12.87 -6.95
CA PHE A 77 1.49 -13.37 -7.88
C PHE A 77 2.03 -14.57 -8.67
N ASP A 78 1.44 -15.74 -8.46
CA ASP A 78 1.75 -16.95 -9.21
C ASP A 78 0.78 -17.16 -10.39
N GLU A 79 1.25 -17.81 -11.45
CA GLU A 79 0.47 -18.11 -12.65
C GLU A 79 0.00 -19.57 -12.67
N ILE A 80 -1.29 -19.77 -12.94
CA ILE A 80 -1.89 -21.06 -13.23
C ILE A 80 -2.29 -21.04 -14.71
N SER A 81 -1.83 -22.03 -15.48
CA SER A 81 -2.14 -22.18 -16.90
C SER A 81 -2.86 -23.50 -17.15
N SER A 82 -3.84 -23.52 -18.06
CA SER A 82 -4.34 -24.75 -18.67
C SER A 82 -3.28 -25.37 -19.61
N SER A 83 -3.35 -26.67 -19.84
CA SER A 83 -2.37 -27.46 -20.60
C SER A 83 -2.28 -27.10 -22.09
N GLU A 84 -3.21 -26.30 -22.63
CA GLU A 84 -3.27 -25.92 -24.05
C GLU A 84 -2.58 -24.58 -24.36
N SER A 85 -1.99 -23.92 -23.36
CA SER A 85 -1.41 -22.58 -23.51
C SER A 85 0.00 -22.57 -24.11
N THR A 86 0.18 -23.30 -25.22
CA THR A 86 1.43 -23.35 -25.99
C THR A 86 1.39 -22.31 -27.11
N GLY A 87 2.11 -21.20 -26.96
CA GLY A 87 2.20 -20.15 -27.99
C GLY A 87 2.85 -18.85 -27.49
N SER A 88 2.97 -17.85 -28.37
CA SER A 88 3.55 -16.53 -28.02
C SER A 88 2.57 -15.61 -27.27
N LYS A 89 1.27 -15.91 -27.31
CA LYS A 89 0.21 -15.19 -26.58
C LYS A 89 -0.78 -16.16 -25.92
N PRO A 90 -0.33 -16.97 -24.96
CA PRO A 90 -1.15 -17.95 -24.26
C PRO A 90 -2.42 -17.32 -23.65
N ARG A 91 -3.56 -18.00 -23.81
CA ARG A 91 -4.85 -17.60 -23.22
C ARG A 91 -5.10 -18.43 -21.97
N GLU A 92 -6.14 -18.10 -21.18
CA GLU A 92 -6.48 -18.90 -19.99
C GLU A 92 -5.33 -18.93 -18.97
N LEU A 93 -4.65 -17.80 -18.83
CA LEU A 93 -3.67 -17.57 -17.79
C LEU A 93 -4.38 -16.95 -16.61
N TYR A 94 -4.23 -17.57 -15.45
CA TYR A 94 -4.90 -17.15 -14.25
C TYR A 94 -3.89 -16.79 -13.17
N VAL A 95 -4.22 -15.75 -12.41
CA VAL A 95 -3.46 -15.34 -11.23
C VAL A 95 -4.36 -15.43 -10.01
N THR A 96 -3.83 -15.98 -8.93
CA THR A 96 -4.51 -15.99 -7.62
C THR A 96 -4.24 -14.66 -6.93
N ASN A 97 -5.31 -13.96 -6.57
CA ASN A 97 -5.29 -12.72 -5.80
C ASN A 97 -5.80 -12.98 -4.39
N VAL A 98 -5.25 -12.21 -3.46
CA VAL A 98 -5.70 -12.19 -2.08
C VAL A 98 -6.68 -11.03 -1.91
N LEU A 99 -7.94 -11.33 -1.60
CA LEU A 99 -9.00 -10.32 -1.45
C LEU A 99 -9.21 -9.88 0.00
N LEU A 100 -8.83 -10.73 0.97
CA LEU A 100 -8.89 -10.43 2.40
C LEU A 100 -7.85 -11.28 3.14
N THR A 101 -7.09 -10.65 4.04
CA THR A 101 -6.14 -11.33 4.92
C THR A 101 -6.28 -10.92 6.38
N VAL A 102 -5.72 -11.75 7.26
CA VAL A 102 -5.50 -11.39 8.67
C VAL A 102 -4.62 -10.15 8.85
N ASP A 103 -3.61 -9.96 8.00
CA ASP A 103 -2.77 -8.75 8.05
C ASP A 103 -3.59 -7.48 7.81
N GLU A 104 -4.52 -7.51 6.84
CA GLU A 104 -5.44 -6.39 6.61
C GLU A 104 -6.35 -6.14 7.81
N VAL A 105 -6.93 -7.19 8.38
CA VAL A 105 -7.78 -7.07 9.57
C VAL A 105 -7.01 -6.47 10.74
N LEU A 106 -5.80 -6.95 11.02
CA LEU A 106 -4.97 -6.48 12.14
C LEU A 106 -4.51 -5.04 11.93
N LEU A 107 -4.03 -4.68 10.74
CA LEU A 107 -3.64 -3.30 10.42
C LEU A 107 -4.83 -2.33 10.47
N ASN A 108 -6.02 -2.76 10.03
CA ASN A 108 -7.25 -1.97 10.14
C ASN A 108 -7.68 -1.79 11.61
N ARG A 109 -7.60 -2.85 12.43
CA ARG A 109 -7.92 -2.80 13.87
C ARG A 109 -6.98 -1.86 14.62
N MET A 110 -5.68 -1.98 14.36
CA MET A 110 -4.64 -1.13 14.93
C MET A 110 -4.89 0.35 14.61
N GLU A 111 -5.22 0.66 13.35
CA GLU A 111 -5.57 2.02 12.93
C GLU A 111 -6.84 2.52 13.62
N ALA A 112 -7.88 1.69 13.72
CA ALA A 112 -9.11 2.05 14.41
C ALA A 112 -8.86 2.37 15.90
N HIS A 113 -8.02 1.60 16.59
CA HIS A 113 -7.61 1.90 17.96
C HIS A 113 -6.89 3.24 18.07
N ALA A 114 -5.92 3.50 17.18
CA ALA A 114 -5.22 4.79 17.13
C ALA A 114 -6.21 5.94 16.91
N MET A 115 -7.13 5.81 15.94
CA MET A 115 -8.15 6.81 15.62
C MET A 115 -9.13 7.04 16.78
N ARG A 116 -9.47 6.01 17.55
CA ARG A 116 -10.30 6.10 18.77
C ARG A 116 -9.53 6.61 20.00
N LYS A 117 -8.26 6.96 19.85
CA LYS A 117 -7.34 7.38 20.93
C LYS A 117 -7.08 6.29 21.97
N ASP A 118 -7.34 5.04 21.63
CA ASP A 118 -6.98 3.87 22.42
C ASP A 118 -5.56 3.43 22.06
N TYR A 119 -4.60 4.29 22.39
CA TYR A 119 -3.21 4.13 21.94
C TYR A 119 -2.56 2.87 22.50
N ASN A 120 -2.96 2.42 23.68
CA ASN A 120 -2.40 1.21 24.26
C ASN A 120 -2.75 -0.01 23.42
N ARG A 121 -4.03 -0.19 23.08
CA ARG A 121 -4.42 -1.31 22.20
C ARG A 121 -3.78 -1.23 20.81
N ALA A 122 -3.62 -0.03 20.26
CA ALA A 122 -2.91 0.14 18.99
C ALA A 122 -1.44 -0.31 19.07
N ILE A 123 -0.73 -0.02 20.16
CA ILE A 123 0.67 -0.44 20.37
C ILE A 123 0.76 -1.95 20.63
N ASP A 124 -0.23 -2.52 21.33
CA ASP A 124 -0.28 -3.95 21.59
C ASP A 124 -0.50 -4.72 20.27
N ASP A 125 -1.44 -4.27 19.44
CA ASP A 125 -1.65 -4.80 18.08
C ASP A 125 -0.39 -4.68 17.21
N LEU A 126 0.34 -3.57 17.30
CA LEU A 126 1.60 -3.39 16.55
C LEU A 126 2.67 -4.38 17.02
N SER A 127 2.76 -4.60 18.33
CA SER A 127 3.71 -5.54 18.91
C SER A 127 3.37 -6.98 18.52
N GLU A 128 2.09 -7.35 18.51
CA GLU A 128 1.60 -8.65 18.03
C GLU A 128 1.89 -8.83 16.53
N TYR A 129 1.63 -7.81 15.71
CA TYR A 129 1.93 -7.82 14.28
C TYR A 129 3.42 -8.04 14.01
N LEU A 130 4.29 -7.30 14.71
CA LEU A 130 5.75 -7.41 14.52
C LEU A 130 6.28 -8.78 14.97
N GLN A 131 5.81 -9.28 16.11
CA GLN A 131 6.21 -10.59 16.62
C GLN A 131 5.71 -11.72 15.72
N GLY A 132 4.44 -11.66 15.30
CA GLY A 132 3.83 -12.69 14.48
C GLY A 132 4.41 -12.75 13.07
N LYS A 133 4.63 -11.59 12.44
CA LYS A 133 5.06 -11.53 11.04
C LYS A 133 6.57 -11.53 10.85
N PHE A 134 7.30 -10.82 11.71
CA PHE A 134 8.74 -10.63 11.57
C PHE A 134 9.54 -11.35 12.64
N GLY A 135 8.89 -11.96 13.63
CA GLY A 135 9.55 -12.79 14.64
C GLY A 135 10.26 -12.01 15.74
N PHE A 136 9.98 -10.70 15.90
CA PHE A 136 10.60 -9.89 16.95
C PHE A 136 9.64 -8.87 17.57
N MET A 137 9.95 -8.49 18.80
CA MET A 137 9.30 -7.38 19.51
C MET A 137 10.29 -6.23 19.69
N PRO A 138 9.97 -5.01 19.23
CA PRO A 138 10.84 -3.86 19.47
C PRO A 138 10.95 -3.55 20.97
N ALA A 139 12.18 -3.46 21.47
CA ALA A 139 12.47 -2.95 22.80
C ALA A 139 12.38 -1.41 22.83
N VAL A 140 11.17 -0.88 22.68
CA VAL A 140 10.88 0.56 22.58
C VAL A 140 9.85 0.96 23.63
N GLU A 141 10.11 2.05 24.34
CA GLU A 141 9.17 2.64 25.31
C GLU A 141 7.84 3.03 24.65
N ARG A 142 6.72 2.79 25.34
CA ARG A 142 5.37 3.03 24.77
C ARG A 142 5.14 4.50 24.38
N SER A 143 5.79 5.43 25.08
CA SER A 143 5.71 6.87 24.79
C SER A 143 6.23 7.23 23.40
N VAL A 144 7.25 6.50 22.91
CA VAL A 144 7.89 6.73 21.61
C VAL A 144 6.91 6.50 20.46
N TYR A 145 6.11 5.44 20.51
CA TYR A 145 5.08 5.16 19.49
C TYR A 145 4.03 6.26 19.32
N THR A 146 3.87 7.12 20.34
CA THR A 146 2.91 8.24 20.32
C THR A 146 3.59 9.60 20.13
N THR A 147 4.89 9.61 19.85
CA THR A 147 5.71 10.80 19.66
C THR A 147 6.11 10.93 18.20
N THR A 148 5.99 12.14 17.64
CA THR A 148 6.35 12.43 16.25
C THR A 148 6.58 13.93 16.07
N ASP A 149 7.31 14.31 15.04
CA ASP A 149 7.47 15.72 14.65
C ASP A 149 6.15 16.31 14.11
N ARG A 150 5.84 17.56 14.49
CA ARG A 150 4.73 18.35 13.92
C ARG A 150 4.89 18.55 12.41
N ALA A 151 6.12 18.54 11.89
CA ALA A 151 6.38 18.57 10.47
C ALA A 151 5.67 17.43 9.70
N ASN A 152 5.31 16.33 10.35
CA ASN A 152 4.59 15.22 9.72
C ASN A 152 3.15 15.59 9.31
N TYR A 153 2.56 16.69 9.80
CA TYR A 153 1.31 17.24 9.24
C TYR A 153 1.48 17.72 7.79
N ASN A 154 2.72 18.03 7.36
CA ASN A 154 3.01 18.32 5.96
C ASN A 154 2.90 17.07 5.08
N LEU A 155 2.94 15.87 5.66
CA LEU A 155 2.82 14.59 4.95
C LEU A 155 1.40 14.04 5.01
N ILE A 156 0.83 13.94 6.23
CA ILE A 156 -0.48 13.36 6.50
C ILE A 156 -1.39 14.46 7.06
N SER A 157 -2.45 14.80 6.35
CA SER A 157 -3.38 15.86 6.76
C SER A 157 -4.80 15.61 6.24
N PRO A 158 -5.50 14.60 6.78
CA PRO A 158 -6.91 14.38 6.44
C PRO A 158 -7.79 15.55 6.89
N THR A 159 -8.93 15.76 6.24
CA THR A 159 -9.87 16.87 6.51
C THR A 159 -10.35 16.93 7.97
N TYR A 160 -10.54 15.76 8.60
CA TYR A 160 -11.02 15.67 9.98
C TYR A 160 -9.94 15.94 11.03
N GLY A 161 -8.68 16.14 10.63
CA GLY A 161 -7.56 16.42 11.52
C GLY A 161 -7.09 15.21 12.35
N LEU A 162 -5.84 15.24 12.79
CA LEU A 162 -5.28 14.24 13.71
C LEU A 162 -4.66 14.98 14.90
N THR A 163 -4.74 14.39 16.09
CA THR A 163 -3.86 14.79 17.20
C THR A 163 -2.43 14.31 16.95
N LEU A 164 -1.44 14.87 17.64
CA LEU A 164 -0.04 14.49 17.42
C LEU A 164 0.22 13.00 17.69
N LYS A 165 -0.43 12.43 18.71
CA LYS A 165 -0.35 10.99 19.04
C LYS A 165 -1.00 10.11 17.96
N GLN A 166 -2.14 10.53 17.43
CA GLN A 166 -2.78 9.84 16.30
C GLN A 166 -1.89 9.91 15.06
N LEU A 167 -1.31 11.08 14.76
CA LEU A 167 -0.40 11.26 13.63
C LEU A 167 0.81 10.31 13.71
N ALA A 168 1.42 10.17 14.89
CA ALA A 168 2.55 9.26 15.12
C ALA A 168 2.18 7.81 14.73
N LEU A 169 1.11 7.29 15.34
CA LEU A 169 0.67 5.91 15.10
C LEU A 169 0.18 5.70 13.66
N VAL A 170 -0.67 6.59 13.14
CA VAL A 170 -1.18 6.50 11.76
C VAL A 170 -0.03 6.50 10.76
N LYS A 171 1.00 7.33 10.97
CA LYS A 171 2.19 7.34 10.11
C LYS A 171 2.89 5.99 10.09
N THR A 172 3.19 5.42 11.26
CA THR A 172 3.81 4.09 11.38
C THR A 172 2.94 3.00 10.74
N ILE A 173 1.63 3.01 11.02
CA ILE A 173 0.66 2.05 10.46
C ILE A 173 0.62 2.14 8.93
N LEU A 174 0.54 3.34 8.37
CA LEU A 174 0.56 3.57 6.92
C LEU A 174 1.84 3.08 6.26
N ASP A 175 2.96 3.15 6.95
CA ASP A 175 4.24 2.64 6.45
C ASP A 175 4.30 1.11 6.46
N PHE A 176 3.60 0.44 7.37
CA PHE A 176 3.41 -1.02 7.33
C PHE A 176 2.39 -1.43 6.28
N ARG A 177 1.25 -0.74 6.18
CA ARG A 177 0.26 -0.96 5.11
C ARG A 177 0.86 -0.82 3.71
N ARG A 178 1.78 0.14 3.50
CA ARG A 178 2.48 0.32 2.22
C ARG A 178 3.37 -0.87 1.87
N LYS A 179 3.98 -1.53 2.87
CA LYS A 179 4.80 -2.74 2.69
C LYS A 179 3.92 -3.95 2.42
N GLU A 180 2.87 -4.10 3.22
CA GLU A 180 1.98 -5.25 3.18
C GLU A 180 1.28 -5.37 1.83
N PHE A 181 0.60 -4.30 1.43
CA PHE A 181 -0.23 -4.24 0.24
C PHE A 181 0.53 -3.71 -0.98
N PHE A 182 1.85 -3.92 -1.00
CA PHE A 182 2.67 -3.56 -2.14
C PHE A 182 2.16 -4.31 -3.38
N GLU A 183 1.95 -3.59 -4.48
CA GLU A 183 1.38 -4.09 -5.74
C GLU A 183 -0.10 -4.56 -5.69
N GLU A 184 -0.81 -4.36 -4.57
CA GLU A 184 -2.24 -4.73 -4.43
C GLU A 184 -3.20 -3.54 -4.61
N GLY A 185 -2.68 -2.35 -4.91
CA GLY A 185 -3.50 -1.16 -5.20
C GLY A 185 -4.09 -0.44 -3.98
N LEU A 186 -4.06 -1.03 -2.78
CA LEU A 186 -4.64 -0.43 -1.57
C LEU A 186 -3.99 0.90 -1.17
N ARG A 187 -2.74 1.14 -1.58
CA ARG A 187 -2.04 2.41 -1.34
C ARG A 187 -2.78 3.62 -1.92
N TRP A 188 -3.55 3.45 -2.99
CA TRP A 188 -4.31 4.57 -3.56
C TRP A 188 -5.41 5.06 -2.61
N PHE A 189 -6.04 4.14 -1.88
CA PHE A 189 -7.03 4.50 -0.85
C PHE A 189 -6.37 5.22 0.32
N ASP A 190 -5.19 4.78 0.78
CA ASP A 190 -4.39 5.49 1.79
C ASP A 190 -4.04 6.92 1.35
N ILE A 191 -3.59 7.08 0.10
CA ILE A 191 -3.27 8.39 -0.49
C ILE A 191 -4.46 9.33 -0.41
N ARG A 192 -5.66 8.82 -0.70
CA ARG A 192 -6.88 9.62 -0.69
C ARG A 192 -7.37 9.92 0.73
N ARG A 193 -7.48 8.92 1.60
CA ARG A 193 -8.05 9.10 2.95
C ARG A 193 -7.19 9.95 3.88
N PHE A 194 -5.87 10.00 3.63
CA PHE A 194 -4.91 10.79 4.42
C PHE A 194 -4.32 12.00 3.67
N HIS A 195 -4.85 12.32 2.48
CA HIS A 195 -4.41 13.45 1.67
C HIS A 195 -2.89 13.47 1.39
N LEU A 196 -2.32 12.31 1.08
CA LEU A 196 -0.90 12.22 0.74
C LEU A 196 -0.65 12.80 -0.65
N SER A 197 0.40 13.61 -0.82
CA SER A 197 0.82 14.03 -2.16
C SER A 197 1.49 12.87 -2.91
N VAL A 198 1.26 12.75 -4.22
CA VAL A 198 1.94 11.78 -5.08
C VAL A 198 2.96 12.48 -5.95
N ARG A 199 4.23 12.14 -5.72
CA ARG A 199 5.38 12.63 -6.47
C ARG A 199 6.12 11.45 -7.10
N ARG A 200 6.46 11.57 -8.37
CA ARG A 200 7.22 10.60 -9.16
C ARG A 200 8.38 11.34 -9.82
N SER A 201 9.51 10.66 -9.97
CA SER A 201 10.59 11.16 -10.82
C SER A 201 10.12 11.19 -12.27
N SER A 202 10.13 12.36 -12.90
CA SER A 202 9.78 12.51 -14.31
C SER A 202 10.68 13.56 -14.95
N LYS A 203 11.16 13.27 -16.16
CA LYS A 203 11.88 14.23 -17.01
C LYS A 203 10.92 15.06 -17.87
N SER A 204 9.63 14.75 -17.85
CA SER A 204 8.63 15.45 -18.66
C SER A 204 8.30 16.81 -18.06
N ARG A 205 8.42 17.87 -18.87
CA ARG A 205 7.94 19.23 -18.52
C ARG A 205 6.43 19.32 -18.25
N TYR A 206 5.67 18.30 -18.65
CA TYR A 206 4.22 18.22 -18.46
C TYR A 206 3.83 17.40 -17.23
N TYR A 207 4.81 16.94 -16.44
CA TYR A 207 4.53 16.22 -15.22
C TYR A 207 4.16 17.20 -14.10
N PHE A 208 2.94 17.07 -13.60
CA PHE A 208 2.45 17.83 -12.45
C PHE A 208 2.10 16.87 -11.31
N PRO A 209 2.84 16.91 -10.19
CA PRO A 209 2.52 16.13 -9.00
C PRO A 209 1.06 16.24 -8.58
N LEU A 210 0.53 15.17 -8.00
CA LEU A 210 -0.79 15.20 -7.38
C LEU A 210 -0.62 15.77 -5.97
N GLU A 211 -1.04 17.00 -5.77
CA GLU A 211 -1.02 17.61 -4.44
C GLU A 211 -2.03 16.94 -3.51
N LYS A 212 -1.98 17.28 -2.22
CA LYS A 212 -2.77 16.63 -1.16
C LYS A 212 -4.27 16.49 -1.47
N GLU A 213 -4.89 17.54 -1.97
CA GLU A 213 -6.33 17.61 -2.27
C GLU A 213 -6.61 17.61 -3.79
N ASP A 214 -5.67 17.11 -4.60
CA ASP A 214 -5.82 17.15 -6.05
C ASP A 214 -7.02 16.29 -6.52
N PRO A 215 -8.01 16.88 -7.22
CA PRO A 215 -9.23 16.17 -7.61
C PRO A 215 -8.96 15.10 -8.69
N ARG A 216 -7.77 15.12 -9.32
CA ARG A 216 -7.33 14.07 -10.25
C ARG A 216 -7.11 12.71 -9.58
N LYS A 217 -7.09 12.63 -8.25
CA LYS A 217 -7.04 11.36 -7.51
C LYS A 217 -8.33 10.52 -7.63
N VAL A 218 -9.42 11.12 -8.12
CA VAL A 218 -10.71 10.45 -8.34
C VAL A 218 -10.87 10.07 -9.81
N LEU A 219 -11.32 8.84 -10.08
CA LEU A 219 -11.68 8.40 -11.43
C LEU A 219 -12.83 9.24 -11.99
N GLN A 220 -12.87 9.42 -13.33
CA GLN A 220 -13.95 10.21 -13.93
C GLN A 220 -15.19 9.34 -13.98
N ILE A 221 -16.35 9.97 -13.80
CA ILE A 221 -17.61 9.33 -14.16
C ILE A 221 -17.54 8.98 -15.66
N PRO A 222 -17.97 7.78 -16.08
CA PRO A 222 -17.94 7.39 -17.49
C PRO A 222 -18.70 8.39 -18.38
N ALA A 223 -18.18 8.65 -19.58
CA ALA A 223 -18.76 9.63 -20.53
C ALA A 223 -20.27 9.38 -20.79
N GLN A 224 -20.66 8.11 -20.98
CA GLN A 224 -22.06 7.73 -21.19
C GLN A 224 -22.97 8.12 -20.02
N ALA A 225 -22.46 8.08 -18.78
CA ALA A 225 -23.25 8.45 -17.62
C ALA A 225 -23.34 9.99 -17.48
N ILE A 226 -22.31 10.72 -17.91
CA ILE A 226 -22.32 12.19 -18.00
C ILE A 226 -23.33 12.65 -19.06
N GLU A 227 -23.33 12.03 -20.23
CA GLU A 227 -24.29 12.29 -21.31
C GLU A 227 -25.74 12.04 -20.86
N ARG A 228 -25.95 11.09 -19.95
CA ARG A 228 -27.25 10.80 -19.31
C ARG A 228 -27.60 11.74 -18.14
N GLY A 229 -26.81 12.78 -17.90
CA GLY A 229 -27.12 13.85 -16.96
C GLY A 229 -26.33 13.82 -15.65
N LEU A 230 -25.37 12.89 -15.45
CA LEU A 230 -24.50 12.97 -14.28
C LEU A 230 -23.47 14.11 -14.43
N ARG A 231 -23.29 14.89 -13.37
CA ARG A 231 -22.26 15.93 -13.35
C ARG A 231 -20.87 15.28 -13.29
N PRO A 232 -19.90 15.68 -14.13
CA PRO A 232 -18.54 15.15 -14.06
C PRO A 232 -17.86 15.52 -12.75
N ASN A 233 -16.93 14.68 -12.30
CA ASN A 233 -16.04 14.99 -11.18
C ASN A 233 -15.15 16.18 -11.55
N PRO A 234 -14.87 17.10 -10.60
CA PRO A 234 -13.94 18.20 -10.80
C PRO A 234 -12.57 17.70 -11.28
N ARG A 235 -11.90 18.50 -12.13
CA ARG A 235 -10.57 18.18 -12.68
C ARG A 235 -9.53 19.27 -12.46
N GLU A 236 -9.97 20.49 -12.21
CA GLU A 236 -9.10 21.62 -11.98
C GLU A 236 -8.83 21.81 -10.49
N ARG A 237 -7.60 22.22 -10.16
CA ARG A 237 -7.16 22.42 -8.76
C ARG A 237 -7.99 23.47 -8.00
N ASN A 238 -8.57 24.44 -8.74
CA ASN A 238 -9.35 25.55 -8.18
C ASN A 238 -10.86 25.36 -8.39
N ALA A 239 -11.31 24.19 -8.85
CA ALA A 239 -12.73 23.94 -8.96
C ALA A 239 -13.36 24.01 -7.56
N PRO A 240 -14.48 24.74 -7.38
CA PRO A 240 -15.09 24.91 -6.07
C PRO A 240 -15.39 23.54 -5.46
N GLN A 241 -14.75 23.23 -4.34
CA GLN A 241 -15.11 22.10 -3.50
C GLN A 241 -16.50 22.40 -2.93
N ARG A 242 -17.46 21.51 -3.19
CA ARG A 242 -18.82 21.62 -2.68
C ARG A 242 -18.96 20.81 -1.41
#